data_AF-A0A0H1BU84-F1
#
_entry.id   AF-A0A0H1BU84-F1
#
_cell.length_a   1.000
_cell.length_b   1.000
_cell.length_c   1.000
_cell.angle_alpha   90.00
_cell.angle_beta   90.00
_cell.angle_gamma   90.00
#
_symmetry.space_group_name_H-M   'P 1'
#
loop_
_entity.id
_entity.type
_entity.pdbx_description
1 polymer ?
#
loop_
_entity_poly.entity_id
_entity_poly.type
_entity_poly.pdbx_seq_one_letter_code
_entity_poly.pdbx_strand_id
1 'polypeptide(L)'
;MASKELRQVLARMETAGFVDLQEVPRDAQRQPSRTMYLWFFDADRVAKMVLEDTYKCMSRCLQRIGVERNKLKFFLEKTERTDVKGNEEKYLSPTELKTLKEWRDKEALLLGQVGRLDELVSVLRDY
;
A
#
# COMPACT_ATOMS: atom_id res chain seq x y z
N MET A 1 -8.95 4.23 27.88
CA MET A 1 -8.25 5.20 27.02
C MET A 1 -8.56 6.59 27.55
N ALA A 2 -7.55 7.44 27.75
CA ALA A 2 -7.79 8.78 28.31
C ALA A 2 -8.46 9.70 27.27
N SER A 3 -9.28 10.66 27.71
CA SER A 3 -9.97 11.62 26.81
C SER A 3 -9.02 12.39 25.88
N LYS A 4 -7.78 12.64 26.32
CA LYS A 4 -6.72 13.26 25.50
C LYS A 4 -6.30 12.35 24.34
N GLU A 5 -6.09 11.07 24.61
CA GLU A 5 -5.68 10.09 23.61
C GLU A 5 -6.77 9.87 22.57
N LEU A 6 -8.03 9.78 23.01
CA LEU A 6 -9.18 9.64 22.10
C LEU A 6 -9.25 10.78 21.08
N ARG A 7 -9.10 12.03 21.54
CA ARG A 7 -9.09 13.21 20.65
C ARG A 7 -7.95 13.17 19.63
N GLN A 8 -6.77 12.69 20.04
CA GLN A 8 -5.63 12.56 19.13
C GLN A 8 -5.86 11.48 18.06
N VAL A 9 -6.47 10.35 18.43
CA VAL A 9 -6.81 9.29 17.48
C VAL A 9 -7.86 9.78 16.48
N LEU A 10 -8.93 10.44 16.96
CA LEU A 10 -9.99 10.96 16.10
C LEU A 10 -9.47 12.03 15.13
N ALA A 11 -8.60 12.94 15.59
CA ALA A 11 -7.97 13.93 14.71
C ALA A 11 -7.11 13.28 13.60
N ARG A 12 -6.41 12.18 13.90
CA ARG A 12 -5.66 11.41 12.90
C ARG A 12 -6.58 10.72 11.91
N MET A 13 -7.68 10.13 12.38
CA MET A 13 -8.67 9.48 11.53
C MET A 13 -9.36 10.48 10.61
N GLU A 14 -9.67 11.67 11.11
CA GLU A 14 -10.23 12.77 10.32
C GLU A 14 -9.25 13.24 9.24
N THR A 15 -8.00 13.52 9.62
CA THR A 15 -6.95 13.93 8.68
C THR A 15 -6.70 12.87 7.59
N ALA A 16 -6.88 11.59 7.93
CA ALA A 16 -6.75 10.48 7.00
C ALA A 16 -8.05 10.16 6.23
N GLY A 17 -9.13 10.92 6.43
CA GLY A 17 -10.40 10.78 5.69
C GLY A 17 -11.32 9.66 6.17
N PHE A 18 -10.98 8.98 7.28
CA PHE A 18 -11.79 7.87 7.81
C PHE A 18 -13.06 8.34 8.53
N VAL A 19 -13.07 9.52 9.12
CA VAL A 19 -14.23 10.09 9.83
C VAL A 19 -14.33 11.57 9.55
N ASP A 20 -15.52 12.13 9.64
CA ASP A 20 -15.72 13.58 9.53
C ASP A 20 -16.27 14.17 10.81
N LEU A 21 -16.06 15.48 10.93
CA LEU A 21 -16.72 16.30 11.91
C LEU A 21 -18.02 16.89 11.33
N GLN A 22 -19.16 16.43 11.82
CA GLN A 22 -20.47 16.99 11.49
C GLN A 22 -20.82 18.11 12.48
N GLU A 23 -20.92 19.33 11.95
CA GLU A 23 -21.35 20.50 12.70
C GLU A 23 -22.88 20.58 12.74
N VAL A 24 -23.43 20.71 13.95
CA VAL A 24 -24.86 20.95 14.19
C VAL A 24 -25.01 22.29 14.93
N PRO A 25 -25.18 23.40 14.19
CA PRO A 25 -25.39 24.72 14.78
C PRO A 25 -26.69 24.78 15.59
N ARG A 26 -26.64 25.34 16.80
CA ARG A 26 -27.85 25.60 17.59
C ARG A 26 -28.55 26.91 17.22
N ASP A 27 -27.89 27.76 16.44
CA ASP A 27 -28.43 29.01 15.94
C ASP A 27 -27.98 29.28 14.49
N ALA A 28 -28.56 30.32 13.88
CA ALA A 28 -28.25 30.71 12.50
C ALA A 28 -26.84 31.31 12.33
N GLN A 29 -26.19 31.75 13.42
CA GLN A 29 -24.88 32.39 13.37
C GLN A 29 -23.73 31.37 13.30
N ARG A 30 -24.01 30.09 13.55
CA ARG A 30 -23.05 28.97 13.46
C ARG A 30 -21.76 29.21 14.27
N GLN A 31 -21.88 29.90 15.40
CA GLN A 31 -20.72 30.18 16.24
C GLN A 31 -20.18 28.86 16.85
N PRO A 32 -18.86 28.59 16.80
CA PRO A 32 -18.28 27.35 17.34
C PRO A 32 -18.65 27.05 18.80
N SER A 33 -18.77 28.09 19.63
CA SER A 33 -19.19 27.98 21.04
C SER A 33 -20.64 27.51 21.23
N ARG A 34 -21.49 27.65 20.19
CA ARG A 34 -22.90 27.25 20.15
C ARG A 34 -23.16 26.14 19.11
N THR A 35 -22.12 25.50 18.60
CA THR A 35 -22.21 24.39 17.66
C THR A 35 -21.92 23.09 18.38
N MET A 36 -22.74 22.07 18.11
CA MET A 36 -22.44 20.70 18.53
C MET A 36 -21.64 20.00 17.44
N TYR A 37 -20.62 19.25 17.83
CA TYR A 37 -19.78 18.50 16.90
C TYR A 37 -20.01 17.01 17.11
N LEU A 38 -20.41 16.33 16.03
CA LEU A 38 -20.63 14.90 15.99
C LEU A 38 -19.59 14.26 15.09
N TRP A 39 -19.15 13.04 15.42
CA TRP A 39 -18.30 12.26 14.53
C TRP A 39 -19.18 11.46 13.58
N PHE A 40 -18.89 11.52 12.29
CA PHE A 40 -19.59 10.82 11.25
C PHE A 40 -18.66 9.86 10.51
N PHE A 41 -19.18 8.67 10.17
CA PHE A 41 -18.48 7.63 9.43
C PHE A 41 -19.30 7.25 8.20
N ASP A 42 -18.80 7.61 7.02
CA ASP A 42 -19.36 7.22 5.73
C ASP A 42 -18.66 5.95 5.24
N ALA A 43 -19.30 4.79 5.45
CA ALA A 43 -18.72 3.51 5.11
C ALA A 43 -18.41 3.37 3.61
N ASP A 44 -19.30 3.84 2.74
CA ASP A 44 -19.14 3.71 1.28
C ASP A 44 -17.99 4.58 0.77
N ARG A 45 -17.88 5.81 1.30
CA ARG A 45 -16.79 6.71 0.94
C ARG A 45 -15.45 6.18 1.43
N VAL A 46 -15.39 5.69 2.66
CA VAL A 46 -14.16 5.13 3.23
C VAL A 46 -13.75 3.86 2.49
N ALA A 47 -14.69 2.97 2.15
CA ALA A 47 -14.40 1.78 1.37
C ALA A 47 -13.79 2.13 0.00
N LYS A 48 -14.35 3.12 -0.71
CA LYS A 48 -13.81 3.60 -1.99
C LYS A 48 -12.41 4.21 -1.86
N MET A 49 -12.18 5.01 -0.81
CA MET A 49 -10.88 5.60 -0.52
C MET A 49 -9.82 4.53 -0.26
N VAL A 50 -10.14 3.54 0.60
CA VAL A 50 -9.22 2.43 0.89
C VAL A 50 -8.96 1.59 -0.36
N LEU A 51 -9.98 1.37 -1.20
CA LEU A 51 -9.84 0.66 -2.47
C LEU A 51 -8.89 1.41 -3.44
N GLU A 52 -9.03 2.73 -3.57
CA GLU A 52 -8.12 3.54 -4.38
C GLU A 52 -6.67 3.46 -3.87
N ASP A 53 -6.46 3.60 -2.56
CA ASP A 53 -5.14 3.46 -1.94
C ASP A 53 -4.55 2.07 -2.13
N THR A 54 -5.38 1.03 -2.12
CA THR A 54 -4.98 -0.36 -2.38
C THR A 54 -4.45 -0.51 -3.81
N TYR A 55 -5.17 -0.02 -4.82
CA TYR A 55 -4.70 -0.03 -6.21
C TYR A 55 -3.42 0.79 -6.40
N LYS A 56 -3.32 1.94 -5.73
CA LYS A 56 -2.13 2.78 -5.75
C LYS A 56 -0.91 2.06 -5.15
N CYS A 57 -1.12 1.31 -4.06
CA CYS A 57 -0.08 0.47 -3.46
C CYS A 57 0.35 -0.65 -4.42
N MET A 58 -0.59 -1.35 -5.07
CA MET A 58 -0.26 -2.39 -6.07
C MET A 58 0.58 -1.81 -7.20
N SER A 59 0.17 -0.66 -7.76
CA SER A 59 0.89 0.03 -8.83
C SER A 59 2.32 0.39 -8.40
N ARG A 60 2.50 0.91 -7.17
CA ARG A 60 3.84 1.23 -6.62
C ARG A 60 4.71 -0.01 -6.45
N CYS A 61 4.16 -1.14 -6.01
CA CYS A 61 4.88 -2.41 -5.92
C CYS A 61 5.39 -2.86 -7.30
N LEU A 62 4.52 -2.86 -8.31
CA LEU A 62 4.86 -3.24 -9.69
C LEU A 62 5.89 -2.28 -10.31
N GLN A 63 5.73 -0.97 -10.12
CA GLN A 63 6.72 0.02 -10.54
C GLN A 63 8.07 -0.23 -9.87
N ARG A 64 8.07 -0.57 -8.58
CA ARG A 64 9.32 -0.86 -7.86
C ARG A 64 10.02 -2.09 -8.38
N ILE A 65 9.29 -3.15 -8.74
CA ILE A 65 9.85 -4.33 -9.41
C ILE A 65 10.55 -3.90 -10.71
N GLY A 66 9.88 -3.08 -11.55
CA GLY A 66 10.47 -2.57 -12.78
C GLY A 66 11.75 -1.77 -12.56
N VAL A 67 11.77 -0.87 -11.58
CA VAL A 67 12.96 -0.08 -11.23
C VAL A 67 14.12 -0.97 -10.78
N GLU A 68 13.85 -1.94 -9.90
CA GLU A 68 14.89 -2.84 -9.38
C GLU A 68 15.39 -3.81 -10.45
N ARG A 69 14.52 -4.31 -11.33
CA ARG A 69 14.88 -5.14 -12.49
C ARG A 69 15.80 -4.38 -13.44
N ASN A 70 15.46 -3.12 -13.72
CA ASN A 70 16.24 -2.27 -14.63
C ASN A 70 17.67 -2.01 -14.11
N LYS A 71 17.86 -1.88 -12.79
CA LYS A 71 19.21 -1.76 -12.19
C LYS A 71 20.09 -2.98 -12.48
N LEU A 72 19.48 -4.15 -12.61
CA LEU A 72 20.16 -5.43 -12.86
C LEU A 72 19.99 -5.93 -14.30
N LYS A 73 19.53 -5.08 -15.24
CA LYS A 73 19.10 -5.49 -16.58
C LYS A 73 20.10 -6.41 -17.29
N PHE A 74 21.35 -5.96 -17.46
CA PHE A 74 22.38 -6.73 -18.17
C PHE A 74 22.74 -8.04 -17.45
N PHE A 75 22.73 -8.02 -16.12
CA PHE A 75 22.96 -9.22 -15.32
C PHE A 75 21.81 -10.22 -15.51
N LEU A 76 20.57 -9.75 -15.45
CA LEU A 76 19.40 -10.60 -15.64
C LEU A 76 19.32 -11.17 -17.06
N GLU A 77 19.65 -10.37 -18.08
CA GLU A 77 19.76 -10.83 -19.47
C GLU A 77 20.79 -11.97 -19.61
N LYS A 78 21.93 -11.90 -18.91
CA LYS A 78 22.90 -13.01 -18.85
C LYS A 78 22.28 -14.26 -18.20
N THR A 79 21.53 -14.11 -17.11
CA THR A 79 20.92 -15.24 -16.39
C THR A 79 19.71 -15.86 -17.09
N GLU A 80 19.01 -15.09 -17.92
CA GLU A 80 17.83 -15.54 -18.68
C GLU A 80 18.20 -16.32 -19.95
N ARG A 81 19.49 -16.36 -20.32
CA ARG A 81 19.97 -17.18 -21.44
C ARG A 81 19.65 -18.65 -21.20
N THR A 82 19.23 -19.35 -22.26
CA THR A 82 18.79 -20.76 -22.18
C THR A 82 19.87 -21.72 -21.73
N ASP A 83 21.15 -21.41 -21.95
CA ASP A 83 22.30 -22.20 -21.50
C ASP A 83 22.62 -22.01 -20.01
N VAL A 84 22.29 -20.84 -19.46
CA VAL A 84 22.54 -20.46 -18.06
C VAL A 84 21.37 -20.84 -17.16
N LYS A 85 20.13 -20.69 -17.65
CA LYS A 85 18.91 -20.97 -16.90
C LYS A 85 18.86 -22.45 -16.48
N GLY A 86 18.75 -22.71 -15.18
CA GLY A 86 18.79 -24.07 -14.62
C GLY A 86 20.21 -24.64 -14.42
N ASN A 87 21.25 -23.99 -14.95
CA ASN A 87 22.65 -24.32 -14.75
C ASN A 87 23.41 -23.17 -14.06
N GLU A 88 22.70 -22.39 -13.24
CA GLU A 88 23.17 -21.15 -12.62
C GLU A 88 24.47 -21.36 -11.84
N GLU A 89 24.57 -22.45 -11.07
CA GLU A 89 25.75 -22.80 -10.26
C GLU A 89 27.01 -23.09 -11.10
N LYS A 90 26.85 -23.47 -12.38
CA LYS A 90 27.96 -23.78 -13.29
C LYS A 90 28.49 -22.55 -14.02
N TYR A 91 27.62 -21.58 -14.32
CA TYR A 91 27.91 -20.44 -15.19
C TYR A 91 28.04 -19.11 -14.45
N LEU A 92 27.64 -19.04 -13.18
CA LEU A 92 27.70 -17.84 -12.35
C LEU A 92 28.74 -17.99 -11.24
N SER A 93 29.43 -16.90 -10.95
CA SER A 93 30.30 -16.82 -9.77
C SER A 93 29.48 -16.83 -8.47
N PRO A 94 30.11 -17.17 -7.31
CA PRO A 94 29.41 -17.14 -6.01
C PRO A 94 28.77 -15.78 -5.68
N THR A 95 29.41 -14.68 -6.09
CA THR A 95 28.88 -13.32 -5.91
C THR A 95 27.64 -13.10 -6.78
N GLU A 96 27.67 -13.54 -8.04
CA GLU A 96 26.52 -13.44 -8.95
C GLU A 96 25.33 -14.30 -8.48
N LEU A 97 25.59 -15.51 -7.98
CA LEU A 97 24.55 -16.37 -7.38
C LEU A 97 23.87 -15.67 -6.20
N LYS A 98 24.65 -15.01 -5.33
CA LYS A 98 24.11 -14.23 -4.22
C LYS A 98 23.22 -13.08 -4.72
N THR A 99 23.70 -12.30 -5.70
CA THR A 99 22.92 -11.21 -6.30
C THR A 99 21.61 -11.72 -6.95
N LEU A 100 21.66 -12.85 -7.65
CA LEU A 100 20.48 -13.45 -8.27
C LEU A 100 19.45 -13.89 -7.21
N LYS A 101 19.92 -14.48 -6.10
CA LYS A 101 19.07 -14.84 -4.97
C LYS A 101 18.42 -13.60 -4.35
N GLU A 102 19.20 -12.56 -4.05
CA GLU A 102 18.69 -11.31 -3.50
C GLU A 102 17.66 -10.63 -4.41
N TRP A 103 17.86 -10.71 -5.73
CA TRP A 103 16.88 -10.25 -6.71
C TRP A 103 15.57 -11.05 -6.62
N ARG A 104 15.66 -12.39 -6.66
CA ARG A 104 14.48 -13.29 -6.59
C ARG A 104 13.70 -13.10 -5.30
N ASP A 105 14.39 -12.98 -4.17
CA ASP A 105 13.76 -12.76 -2.86
C ASP A 105 13.00 -11.41 -2.83
N LYS A 106 13.59 -10.36 -3.41
CA LYS A 106 12.95 -9.04 -3.51
C LYS A 106 11.74 -9.05 -4.45
N GLU A 107 11.87 -9.70 -5.61
CA GLU A 107 10.78 -9.85 -6.58
C GLU A 107 9.61 -10.63 -5.96
N ALA A 108 9.90 -11.76 -5.31
CA ALA A 108 8.90 -12.58 -4.62
C ALA A 108 8.19 -11.80 -3.50
N LEU A 109 8.92 -11.00 -2.72
CA LEU A 109 8.32 -10.16 -1.67
C LEU A 109 7.34 -9.15 -2.28
N LEU A 110 7.75 -8.41 -3.32
CA LEU A 110 6.91 -7.38 -3.92
C LEU A 110 5.67 -7.97 -4.62
N LEU A 111 5.83 -9.09 -5.35
CA LEU A 111 4.70 -9.80 -5.97
C LEU A 111 3.77 -10.39 -4.91
N GLY A 112 4.31 -10.93 -3.82
CA GLY A 112 3.53 -11.41 -2.69
C GLY A 112 2.69 -10.29 -2.06
N GLN A 113 3.21 -9.07 -1.94
CA GLN A 113 2.42 -7.94 -1.47
C GLN A 113 1.30 -7.55 -2.45
N VAL A 114 1.55 -7.63 -3.76
CA VAL A 114 0.48 -7.40 -4.76
C VAL A 114 -0.65 -8.44 -4.58
N GLY A 115 -0.32 -9.72 -4.37
CA GLY A 115 -1.33 -10.75 -4.09
C GLY A 115 -2.14 -10.48 -2.82
N ARG A 116 -1.49 -10.03 -1.74
CA ARG A 116 -2.19 -9.66 -0.48
C ARG A 116 -3.08 -8.42 -0.64
N LEU A 117 -2.69 -7.47 -1.48
CA LEU A 117 -3.51 -6.30 -1.80
C LEU A 117 -4.70 -6.69 -2.68
N ASP A 118 -4.56 -7.70 -3.55
CA ASP A 118 -5.66 -8.24 -4.35
C ASP A 118 -6.76 -8.88 -3.49
N GLU A 119 -6.39 -9.57 -2.40
CA GLU A 119 -7.35 -10.07 -1.41
C GLU A 119 -8.18 -8.93 -0.79
N LEU A 120 -7.56 -7.77 -0.53
CA LEU A 120 -8.27 -6.57 -0.03
C LEU A 120 -9.23 -5.99 -1.08
N VAL A 121 -8.82 -5.97 -2.35
CA VAL A 121 -9.69 -5.55 -3.46
C VAL A 121 -10.92 -6.45 -3.54
N SER A 122 -10.74 -7.76 -3.45
CA SER A 122 -11.82 -8.73 -3.50
C SER A 122 -12.87 -8.46 -2.41
N VAL A 123 -12.44 -8.15 -1.18
CA VAL A 123 -13.36 -7.84 -0.08
C VAL A 123 -14.05 -6.48 -0.24
N LEU A 124 -13.33 -5.46 -0.70
CA LEU A 124 -13.83 -4.08 -0.73
C LEU A 124 -14.67 -3.75 -1.97
N ARG A 125 -14.54 -4.53 -3.05
CA ARG A 125 -15.20 -4.27 -4.34
C ARG A 125 -16.13 -5.39 -4.79
N ASP A 126 -15.71 -6.65 -4.61
CA ASP A 126 -16.33 -7.79 -5.31
C ASP A 126 -17.32 -8.56 -4.44
N TYR A 127 -17.43 -8.23 -3.14
CA TYR A 127 -18.41 -8.76 -2.19
C TYR A 127 -19.55 -7.76 -1.96
#